data_AF-A0A219AQ01-F1
#
_entry.id   AF-A0A219AQ01-F1
#
_cell.length_a   1.000
_cell.length_b   1.000
_cell.length_c   1.000
_cell.angle_alpha   90.00
_cell.angle_beta   90.00
_cell.angle_gamma   90.00
#
_symmetry.space_group_name_H-M   'P 1'
#
loop_
_entity.id
_entity.type
_entity.pdbx_description
1 polymer ?
#
loop_
_entity_poly.entity_id
_entity_poly.type
_entity_poly.pdbx_seq_one_letter_code
_entity_poly.pdbx_strand_id
1 'polypeptide(L)'
;MVVEDGAPMLVLTDPSAKASSYRIDTGGDFTEPNDKYLIGLGKRNSFGLVSRIATMLAANNAKIEFSPIMKFFVVRGPFEMGEIVDIRFVTSMAAAVDFSSGPGAEEHFAVVVHKSDGEFEVKDGREEE
;
A
#
# COMPACT_ATOMS: atom_id res chain seq x y z
N MET A 1 -7.77 -13.10 -1.15
CA MET A 1 -6.98 -14.04 -0.36
C MET A 1 -7.41 -13.78 1.07
N VAL A 2 -8.18 -14.69 1.64
CA VAL A 2 -8.53 -14.67 3.06
C VAL A 2 -7.51 -15.62 3.69
N VAL A 3 -6.71 -15.13 4.64
CA VAL A 3 -5.85 -16.00 5.44
C VAL A 3 -6.68 -16.32 6.67
N GLU A 4 -6.96 -17.60 6.93
CA GLU A 4 -7.91 -18.00 7.98
C GLU A 4 -7.25 -18.28 9.34
N ASP A 5 -5.92 -18.51 9.40
CA ASP A 5 -5.10 -18.53 10.62
C ASP A 5 -3.59 -18.64 10.29
N GLY A 6 -2.70 -18.27 11.23
CA GLY A 6 -1.24 -18.51 11.16
C GLY A 6 -0.46 -17.61 10.21
N ALA A 7 -1.00 -16.45 9.87
CA ALA A 7 -0.35 -15.47 9.02
C ALA A 7 0.69 -14.66 9.81
N PRO A 8 1.86 -14.36 9.24
CA PRO A 8 2.83 -13.48 9.90
C PRO A 8 2.26 -12.08 10.14
N MET A 9 2.49 -11.57 11.34
CA MET A 9 1.98 -10.29 11.79
C MET A 9 2.83 -9.14 11.23
N LEU A 10 2.15 -8.13 10.68
CA LEU A 10 2.79 -6.84 10.42
C LEU A 10 2.60 -5.96 11.67
N VAL A 11 3.68 -5.36 12.16
CA VAL A 11 3.66 -4.66 13.46
C VAL A 11 3.04 -3.28 13.30
N LEU A 12 2.26 -2.84 14.29
CA LEU A 12 1.80 -1.45 14.38
C LEU A 12 3.03 -0.57 14.61
N THR A 13 3.28 0.38 13.71
CA THR A 13 4.42 1.28 13.82
C THR A 13 3.99 2.72 13.68
N ASP A 14 4.75 3.61 14.33
CA ASP A 14 4.54 5.04 14.19
C ASP A 14 4.72 5.44 12.72
N PRO A 15 3.96 6.43 12.24
CA PRO A 15 4.09 6.95 10.89
C PRO A 15 5.49 7.50 10.72
N SER A 16 6.35 6.72 10.07
CA SER A 16 7.77 7.04 9.94
C SER A 16 8.34 6.49 8.63
N ALA A 17 7.46 6.27 7.66
CA ALA A 17 7.86 6.21 6.27
C ALA A 17 8.35 7.61 5.85
N LYS A 18 9.36 7.66 4.99
CA LYS A 18 9.77 8.92 4.38
C LYS A 18 8.62 9.49 3.56
N ALA A 19 8.66 10.80 3.32
CA ALA A 19 7.84 11.45 2.30
C ALA A 19 7.76 10.59 1.05
N SER A 20 6.57 10.51 0.44
CA SER A 20 6.45 9.89 -0.88
C SER A 20 6.87 8.40 -0.88
N SER A 21 6.74 7.72 0.26
CA SER A 21 7.06 6.30 0.41
C SER A 21 6.06 5.61 1.33
N TYR A 22 6.03 4.29 1.29
CA TYR A 22 5.44 3.50 2.37
C TYR A 22 6.50 2.56 2.93
N ARG A 23 6.37 2.27 4.22
CA ARG A 23 7.26 1.38 4.95
C ARG A 23 6.50 0.15 5.42
N ILE A 24 7.11 -1.02 5.26
CA ILE A 24 6.61 -2.27 5.79
C ILE A 24 7.55 -2.67 6.93
N ASP A 25 7.00 -2.74 8.13
CA ASP A 25 7.70 -3.23 9.31
C ASP A 25 7.16 -4.61 9.65
N THR A 26 8.05 -5.59 9.63
CA THR A 26 7.68 -6.98 9.90
C THR A 26 7.87 -7.35 11.36
N GLY A 27 7.04 -8.29 11.84
CA GLY A 27 7.21 -8.95 13.13
C GLY A 27 8.38 -9.94 13.14
N GLY A 28 8.45 -10.72 14.23
CA GLY A 28 9.47 -11.74 14.46
C GLY A 28 8.97 -13.18 14.28
N ASP A 29 7.83 -13.36 13.61
CA ASP A 29 7.07 -14.61 13.54
C ASP A 29 7.16 -15.34 12.19
N PHE A 30 8.05 -14.92 11.29
CA PHE A 30 8.39 -15.73 10.13
C PHE A 30 9.26 -16.92 10.55
N THR A 31 8.98 -18.08 9.93
CA THR A 31 9.83 -19.27 10.04
C THR A 31 11.23 -18.98 9.48
N GLU A 32 12.28 -19.44 10.17
CA GLU A 32 13.67 -19.29 9.70
C GLU A 32 14.27 -20.65 9.28
N PRO A 33 14.78 -20.79 8.05
CA PRO A 33 14.77 -19.79 6.96
C PRO A 33 13.37 -19.59 6.37
N ASN A 34 13.04 -18.35 5.98
CA ASN A 34 11.76 -18.07 5.31
C ASN A 34 11.89 -18.32 3.81
N ASP A 35 11.21 -19.33 3.30
CA ASP A 35 11.12 -19.67 1.87
C ASP A 35 9.68 -19.52 1.31
N LYS A 36 8.73 -19.11 2.16
CA LYS A 36 7.29 -19.16 1.87
C LYS A 36 6.67 -17.79 1.66
N TYR A 37 7.07 -16.79 2.45
CA TYR A 37 6.39 -15.50 2.49
C TYR A 37 7.16 -14.41 1.76
N LEU A 38 6.46 -13.73 0.86
CA LEU A 38 6.95 -12.56 0.14
C LEU A 38 6.22 -11.31 0.62
N ILE A 39 6.94 -10.20 0.69
CA ILE A 39 6.41 -8.87 1.01
C ILE A 39 6.78 -7.88 -0.08
N GLY A 40 5.90 -6.89 -0.30
CA GLY A 40 6.07 -5.84 -1.30
C GLY A 40 4.82 -5.66 -2.17
N LEU A 41 5.01 -5.20 -3.41
CA LEU A 41 3.90 -4.85 -4.30
C LEU A 41 3.44 -5.99 -5.20
N GLY A 42 2.13 -6.16 -5.25
CA GLY A 42 1.44 -7.00 -6.22
C GLY A 42 0.48 -6.20 -7.10
N LYS A 43 0.34 -6.62 -8.36
CA LYS A 43 -0.64 -6.08 -9.31
C LYS A 43 -1.70 -7.15 -9.59
N ARG A 44 -2.98 -6.82 -9.44
CA ARG A 44 -4.06 -7.71 -9.91
C ARG A 44 -4.13 -7.68 -11.44
N ASN A 45 -4.21 -8.86 -12.06
CA ASN A 45 -4.49 -8.99 -13.49
C ASN A 45 -6.00 -8.94 -13.77
N SER A 46 -6.40 -9.04 -15.04
CA SER A 46 -7.80 -9.02 -15.48
C SER A 46 -8.65 -10.18 -14.93
N PHE A 47 -8.01 -11.24 -14.43
CA PHE A 47 -8.67 -12.38 -13.80
C PHE A 47 -8.73 -12.24 -12.26
N GLY A 48 -8.31 -11.09 -11.71
CA GLY A 48 -8.27 -10.85 -10.27
C GLY A 48 -7.11 -11.53 -9.55
N LEU A 49 -6.20 -12.21 -10.26
CA LEU A 49 -5.02 -12.84 -9.68
C LEU A 49 -3.93 -11.81 -9.43
N VAL A 50 -3.28 -11.88 -8.27
CA VAL A 50 -2.18 -10.97 -7.91
C VAL A 50 -0.87 -11.53 -8.47
N SER A 51 -0.20 -10.76 -9.33
CA SER A 51 1.16 -11.02 -9.80
C SER A 51 2.17 -10.16 -9.04
N ARG A 52 3.34 -10.73 -8.74
CA ARG A 52 4.45 -10.03 -8.06
C ARG A 52 5.03 -8.94 -8.96
N ILE A 53 5.25 -7.74 -8.41
CA ILE A 53 5.88 -6.62 -9.13
C ILE A 53 7.21 -6.23 -8.48
N ALA A 54 7.17 -5.87 -7.20
CA ALA A 54 8.34 -5.47 -6.43
C ALA A 54 8.28 -6.16 -5.08
N THR A 55 8.65 -7.44 -5.05
CA THR A 55 8.55 -8.29 -3.85
C THR A 55 9.90 -8.88 -3.48
N MET A 56 10.11 -9.12 -2.18
CA MET A 56 11.26 -9.83 -1.63
C MET A 56 10.82 -10.87 -0.60
N LEU A 57 11.71 -11.81 -0.24
CA LEU A 57 11.47 -12.70 0.90
C LEU A 57 11.37 -11.87 2.18
N ALA A 58 10.35 -12.16 2.97
CA ALA A 58 10.19 -11.48 4.25
C ALA A 58 11.28 -11.93 5.23
N ALA A 59 11.75 -11.02 6.06
CA ALA A 59 12.67 -11.30 7.14
C ALA A 59 12.08 -10.82 8.46
N ASN A 60 12.46 -11.47 9.56
CA ASN A 60 12.02 -11.07 10.89
C ASN A 60 12.59 -9.69 11.26
N ASN A 61 11.78 -8.86 11.91
CA ASN A 61 12.13 -7.53 12.43
C ASN A 61 12.75 -6.58 11.36
N ALA A 62 12.33 -6.73 10.11
CA ALA A 62 12.82 -5.95 9.00
C ALA A 62 12.00 -4.67 8.82
N LYS A 63 12.67 -3.59 8.40
CA LYS A 63 12.06 -2.33 8.00
C LYS A 63 12.38 -2.09 6.54
N ILE A 64 11.35 -2.11 5.69
CA ILE A 64 11.53 -2.08 4.25
C ILE A 64 10.75 -0.90 3.68
N GLU A 65 11.45 0.00 3.02
CA GLU A 65 10.88 1.19 2.39
C GLU A 65 10.70 0.97 0.89
N PHE A 66 9.58 1.47 0.37
CA PHE A 66 9.31 1.51 -1.05
C PHE A 66 8.89 2.92 -1.44
N SER A 67 9.54 3.46 -2.48
CA SER A 67 9.22 4.77 -3.05
C SER A 67 8.61 4.58 -4.44
N PRO A 68 7.28 4.62 -4.58
CA PRO A 68 6.63 4.48 -5.88
C PRO A 68 6.94 5.69 -6.77
N ILE A 69 7.45 5.44 -7.98
CA ILE A 69 7.61 6.48 -8.99
C ILE A 69 6.35 6.51 -9.86
N MET A 70 5.19 6.79 -9.24
CA MET A 70 3.90 6.80 -9.93
C MET A 70 3.06 8.00 -9.51
N LYS A 71 2.43 8.63 -10.52
CA LYS A 71 1.41 9.65 -10.34
C LYS A 71 0.08 9.10 -10.84
N PHE A 72 -0.94 9.17 -9.98
CA PHE A 72 -2.30 8.80 -10.31
C PHE A 72 -3.18 10.04 -10.29
N PHE A 73 -4.25 10.02 -11.08
CA PHE A 73 -5.30 11.02 -11.04
C PHE A 73 -6.60 10.31 -10.71
N VAL A 74 -7.26 10.74 -9.65
CA VAL A 74 -8.53 10.16 -9.19
C VAL A 74 -9.61 11.21 -9.34
N VAL A 75 -10.69 10.87 -10.04
CA VAL A 75 -11.86 11.73 -10.20
C VAL A 75 -13.10 10.96 -9.75
N ARG A 76 -14.04 11.66 -9.10
CA ARG A 76 -15.38 11.14 -8.84
C ARG A 76 -16.35 11.78 -9.82
N GLY A 77 -17.11 10.98 -10.55
CA GLY A 77 -18.05 11.45 -11.57
C GLY A 77 -18.98 10.33 -12.05
N PRO A 78 -19.94 10.64 -12.94
CA PRO A 78 -20.88 9.68 -13.48
C PRO A 78 -20.23 8.83 -14.60
N PHE A 79 -19.04 8.30 -14.35
CA PHE A 79 -18.30 7.50 -15.32
C PHE A 79 -18.60 6.01 -15.11
N GLU A 80 -18.83 5.28 -16.19
CA GLU A 80 -18.99 3.83 -16.15
C GLU A 80 -17.66 3.10 -16.40
N MET A 81 -17.55 1.88 -15.88
CA MET A 81 -16.36 1.05 -16.10
C MET A 81 -16.20 0.75 -17.60
N GLY A 82 -15.09 1.17 -18.19
CA GLY A 82 -14.79 0.98 -19.62
C GLY A 82 -15.17 2.16 -20.52
N GLU A 83 -15.73 3.23 -19.96
CA GLU A 83 -16.02 4.47 -20.69
C GLU A 83 -14.72 5.19 -21.09
N ILE A 84 -14.67 5.68 -22.34
CA ILE A 84 -13.58 6.56 -22.78
C ILE A 84 -13.87 7.97 -22.27
N VAL A 85 -13.01 8.48 -21.41
CA VAL A 85 -13.17 9.81 -20.81
C VAL A 85 -12.18 10.81 -21.40
N ASP A 86 -12.63 12.03 -21.70
CA ASP A 86 -11.74 13.12 -22.11
C ASP A 86 -10.86 13.55 -20.92
N ILE A 87 -9.57 13.29 -21.03
CA ILE A 87 -8.60 13.60 -19.99
C ILE A 87 -8.59 15.09 -19.63
N ARG A 88 -8.88 16.00 -20.57
CA ARG A 88 -8.88 17.45 -20.33
C ARG A 88 -10.04 17.90 -19.44
N PHE A 89 -11.17 17.19 -19.53
CA PHE A 89 -12.31 17.41 -18.65
C PHE A 89 -11.99 16.90 -17.24
N VAL A 90 -11.44 15.69 -17.16
CA VAL A 90 -11.14 15.01 -15.89
C VAL A 90 -10.03 15.70 -15.11
N THR A 91 -8.96 16.16 -15.76
CA THR A 91 -7.83 16.80 -15.06
C THR A 91 -8.22 18.08 -14.33
N SER A 92 -9.29 18.76 -14.74
CA SER A 92 -9.82 19.93 -14.03
C SER A 92 -10.56 19.59 -12.73
N MET A 93 -10.95 18.33 -12.55
CA MET A 93 -11.73 17.84 -11.41
C MET A 93 -11.02 16.73 -10.61
N ALA A 94 -9.92 16.20 -11.13
CA ALA A 94 -9.20 15.09 -10.53
C ALA A 94 -8.29 15.57 -9.41
N ALA A 95 -8.26 14.80 -8.31
CA ALA A 95 -7.21 14.87 -7.33
C ALA A 95 -5.98 14.13 -7.87
N ALA A 96 -4.81 14.75 -7.80
CA ALA A 96 -3.55 14.07 -8.05
C ALA A 96 -3.14 13.29 -6.79
N VAL A 97 -2.89 11.99 -6.94
CA VAL A 97 -2.19 11.18 -5.95
C VAL A 97 -0.79 10.95 -6.50
N ASP A 98 0.14 11.76 -6.04
CA ASP A 98 1.52 11.74 -6.49
C ASP A 98 2.42 11.26 -5.35
N PHE A 99 2.87 10.00 -5.46
CA PHE A 99 3.76 9.36 -4.51
C PHE A 99 5.24 9.75 -4.72
N SER A 100 5.52 10.80 -5.48
CA SER A 100 6.87 11.35 -5.67
C SER A 100 7.00 12.80 -5.19
N SER A 101 5.91 13.56 -5.18
CA SER A 101 5.85 14.98 -4.81
C SER A 101 4.41 15.44 -4.64
N GLY A 102 4.11 16.45 -3.82
CA GLY A 102 2.77 17.06 -3.80
C GLY A 102 2.35 17.56 -2.42
N PRO A 103 1.23 18.29 -2.32
CA PRO A 103 0.77 18.85 -1.06
C PRO A 103 0.43 17.78 -0.03
N GLY A 104 -0.07 16.61 -0.44
CA GLY A 104 -0.33 15.49 0.48
C GLY A 104 0.90 14.66 0.88
N ALA A 105 2.09 15.00 0.38
CA ALA A 105 3.32 14.33 0.82
C ALA A 105 3.63 14.76 2.25
N GLU A 106 3.88 13.80 3.16
CA GLU A 106 4.10 14.01 4.60
C GLU A 106 2.84 14.40 5.40
N GLU A 107 1.84 15.08 4.82
CA GLU A 107 0.64 15.53 5.55
C GLU A 107 -0.37 14.42 5.92
N HIS A 108 -0.45 13.38 5.11
CA HIS A 108 -1.47 12.34 5.24
C HIS A 108 -0.84 10.95 5.25
N PHE A 109 -1.15 10.17 6.28
CA PHE A 109 -0.69 8.79 6.39
C PHE A 109 -1.83 7.87 6.82
N ALA A 110 -1.68 6.59 6.47
CA ALA A 110 -2.48 5.50 7.00
C ALA A 110 -1.54 4.40 7.47
N VAL A 111 -1.81 3.85 8.65
CA VAL A 111 -1.10 2.69 9.20
C VAL A 111 -2.02 1.48 9.06
N VAL A 112 -1.53 0.46 8.37
CA VAL A 112 -2.27 -0.79 8.16
C VAL A 112 -1.56 -1.92 8.88
N VAL A 113 -2.29 -2.63 9.74
CA VAL A 113 -1.80 -3.77 10.52
C VAL A 113 -2.48 -5.03 10.01
N HIS A 114 -1.67 -6.01 9.60
CA HIS A 114 -2.14 -7.36 9.30
C HIS A 114 -2.03 -8.21 10.56
N LYS A 115 -3.18 -8.70 11.03
CA LYS A 115 -3.31 -9.49 12.26
C LYS A 115 -3.07 -10.97 11.97
N SER A 116 -2.79 -11.73 13.02
CA SER A 116 -2.54 -13.17 12.94
C SER A 116 -3.75 -13.99 12.50
N ASP A 117 -4.96 -13.44 12.71
CA ASP A 117 -6.25 -13.99 12.23
C ASP A 117 -6.51 -13.67 10.74
N GLY A 118 -5.56 -13.00 10.06
CA GLY A 118 -5.66 -12.61 8.65
C GLY A 118 -6.51 -11.37 8.38
N GLU A 119 -7.03 -10.70 9.42
CA GLU A 119 -7.70 -9.41 9.28
C GLU A 119 -6.71 -8.25 9.09
N PHE A 120 -7.22 -7.15 8.54
CA PHE A 120 -6.49 -5.89 8.43
C PHE A 120 -7.17 -4.83 9.30
N GLU A 121 -6.39 -4.16 10.14
CA GLU A 121 -6.80 -2.96 10.87
C GLU A 121 -6.16 -1.73 10.22
N VAL A 122 -6.97 -0.71 9.94
CA VAL A 122 -6.53 0.54 9.33
C VAL A 122 -6.69 1.67 10.34
N LYS A 123 -5.63 2.44 10.56
CA LYS A 123 -5.65 3.68 11.35
C LYS A 123 -5.20 4.83 10.46
N ASP A 124 -6.09 5.79 10.26
CA ASP A 124 -5.76 7.02 9.52
C ASP A 124 -5.32 8.10 10.51
N GLY A 125 -4.34 8.91 10.13
CA GLY A 125 -3.91 10.06 10.91
C GLY A 125 -3.51 11.23 10.02
N ARG A 126 -3.63 12.44 10.59
CA ARG A 126 -3.01 13.66 10.09
C ARG A 126 -1.95 14.07 11.10
N GLU A 127 -0.81 14.56 10.64
CA GLU A 127 0.00 15.40 11.52
C GLU A 127 -0.82 16.68 11.75
N GLU A 128 -1.31 16.88 12.98
CA GLU A 128 -1.89 18.17 13.38
C GLU A 128 -0.73 19.14 13.65
N GLU A 129 -0.78 20.30 12.99
CA GLU A 129 0.17 21.42 13.11
C GLU A 129 0.18 22.04 14.52
#